data_AF-A0A2S2QVP6-F1
#
_entry.id   AF-A0A2S2QVP6-F1
#
_cell.length_a   1.000
_cell.length_b   1.000
_cell.length_c   1.000
_cell.angle_alpha   90.00
_cell.angle_beta   90.00
_cell.angle_gamma   90.00
#
_symmetry.space_group_name_H-M   'P 1'
#
loop_
_entity.id
_entity.type
_entity.pdbx_description
1 polymer ?
#
loop_
_entity_poly.entity_id
_entity_poly.type
_entity_poly.pdbx_seq_one_letter_code
_entity_poly.pdbx_strand_id
1 'polypeptide(L)'
;MSVASLFTRTICAVGNLIKTNLKMAPKKKSKGSKGGRSSAGIVDGVSMAEMSREQLEGFASRMKKELEREREERNFFQLERDKVLTFWEITRHELEENRASLRNKDREIEDIEEKHQDEIKVYKQKLKLLMYEQHVHLSEVQAENIVSLKIANDEHIKEEEELVKENDTLKQEIVEINMRHIEEINNIRLEHARVMRELKDRFIVDCQVIESKYQKRMEDLRNRMNLKNKVEVAETEARKNKRIAEIIEDHNNAFNNLKEHYNDITVNNLTLIASLKENLLELKEDKQRAEMDLKEVTKENESLKGPLAEARNTVEELTQKMENYHKDKQRLMVLTKRLKHSAEKYKDLQVNYDELKMFSEKMQADLDAMHDEHSDGLVRLQMEHGKKLMGIEHRLRRARETIEEKDAQIARLMGAASADTSIAMAMNAKTEALLAKKNKQIERAWNDLKAVTDKHNELCKRFAATLQDHGIQQHDVFELVPVDRHEYFEGA
;
A
#
# COMPACT_ATOMS: atom_id res chain seq x y z
N MET A 1 52.60 42.99 -108.55
CA MET A 1 53.07 44.39 -108.68
C MET A 1 54.48 44.30 -109.23
N SER A 2 54.79 44.84 -110.42
CA SER A 2 54.98 46.27 -110.73
C SER A 2 56.20 46.88 -110.00
N VAL A 3 57.08 47.66 -110.64
CA VAL A 3 57.33 47.98 -112.07
C VAL A 3 58.64 48.81 -112.15
N ALA A 4 59.32 48.86 -113.32
CA ALA A 4 60.48 49.75 -113.62
C ALA A 4 61.72 49.57 -112.68
N SER A 5 62.87 50.27 -112.75
CA SER A 5 63.45 51.34 -113.60
C SER A 5 65.00 51.36 -113.38
N LEU A 6 65.93 51.89 -114.18
CA LEU A 6 66.05 52.37 -115.58
C LEU A 6 67.56 52.67 -115.87
N PHE A 7 67.96 52.80 -117.14
CA PHE A 7 69.11 53.60 -117.67
C PHE A 7 70.57 53.39 -117.19
N THR A 8 71.47 53.08 -118.14
CA THR A 8 72.63 53.92 -118.60
C THR A 8 73.39 53.13 -119.70
N ARG A 9 73.43 53.54 -120.98
CA ARG A 9 74.22 54.62 -121.65
C ARG A 9 75.76 54.55 -121.54
N THR A 10 76.35 53.84 -122.50
CA THR A 10 77.38 54.32 -123.47
C THR A 10 78.67 54.98 -123.01
N ILE A 11 79.82 54.42 -123.43
CA ILE A 11 80.99 55.08 -124.07
C ILE A 11 81.79 53.95 -124.77
N CYS A 12 81.85 53.88 -126.09
CA CYS A 12 82.77 54.59 -127.00
C CYS A 12 84.26 54.29 -126.77
N ALA A 13 84.81 53.41 -127.61
CA ALA A 13 86.24 53.31 -127.87
C ALA A 13 86.49 53.63 -129.35
N VAL A 14 87.21 54.72 -129.63
CA VAL A 14 87.68 55.09 -130.98
C VAL A 14 89.20 55.16 -130.94
N GLY A 15 89.87 54.31 -131.72
CA GLY A 15 91.30 54.38 -131.99
C GLY A 15 91.54 54.92 -133.39
N ASN A 16 92.22 56.06 -133.50
CA ASN A 16 92.49 56.74 -134.77
C ASN A 16 93.58 56.04 -135.58
N LEU A 17 93.45 56.03 -136.92
CA LEU A 17 94.47 56.70 -137.74
C LEU A 17 93.90 57.16 -139.10
N ILE A 18 94.08 58.45 -139.39
CA ILE A 18 93.64 59.12 -140.62
C ILE A 18 94.81 59.20 -141.60
N LYS A 19 94.58 58.98 -142.89
CA LYS A 19 95.21 59.73 -144.00
C LYS A 19 94.61 59.40 -145.37
N THR A 20 93.62 60.20 -145.77
CA THR A 20 93.28 60.45 -147.18
C THR A 20 93.01 61.93 -147.36
N ASN A 21 93.60 62.54 -148.39
CA ASN A 21 92.97 63.69 -149.04
C ASN A 21 93.50 63.86 -150.48
N LEU A 22 92.67 64.47 -151.34
CA LEU A 22 92.79 64.45 -152.79
C LEU A 22 93.06 65.85 -153.38
N LYS A 23 93.89 65.90 -154.43
CA LYS A 23 93.96 66.97 -155.48
C LYS A 23 94.43 68.35 -154.98
N MET A 24 95.18 69.17 -155.73
CA MET A 24 95.04 69.55 -157.15
C MET A 24 96.39 69.92 -157.82
N ALA A 25 96.38 70.07 -159.15
CA ALA A 25 97.49 70.64 -159.94
C ALA A 25 97.36 72.18 -160.07
N PRO A 26 98.40 72.90 -160.53
CA PRO A 26 98.39 73.28 -161.96
C PRO A 26 99.77 73.37 -162.67
N LYS A 27 99.67 73.59 -163.99
CA LYS A 27 100.73 73.99 -164.97
C LYS A 27 101.25 75.43 -164.67
N LYS A 28 102.31 76.02 -165.25
CA LYS A 28 103.04 75.86 -166.55
C LYS A 28 104.31 76.76 -166.63
N LYS A 29 105.18 76.48 -167.62
CA LYS A 29 106.06 77.39 -168.43
C LYS A 29 107.47 77.84 -167.96
N SER A 30 108.34 77.88 -168.98
CA SER A 30 109.70 78.43 -169.12
C SER A 30 109.70 79.97 -169.31
N LYS A 31 110.81 80.74 -169.31
CA LYS A 31 111.96 80.69 -170.25
C LYS A 31 112.91 81.91 -170.04
N GLY A 32 114.21 81.75 -170.33
CA GLY A 32 115.03 82.80 -170.99
C GLY A 32 115.95 83.68 -170.12
N SER A 33 117.21 83.85 -170.58
CA SER A 33 118.14 84.86 -170.05
C SER A 33 118.87 85.61 -171.19
N LYS A 34 119.11 86.91 -170.91
CA LYS A 34 119.90 87.96 -171.57
C LYS A 34 120.75 87.68 -172.83
N GLY A 35 120.80 88.69 -173.69
CA GLY A 35 121.96 89.04 -174.53
C GLY A 35 122.36 90.51 -174.35
N GLY A 36 123.39 90.97 -175.08
CA GLY A 36 123.61 92.41 -175.35
C GLY A 36 124.98 93.02 -174.99
N ARG A 37 125.76 93.39 -176.02
CA ARG A 37 126.82 94.43 -176.09
C ARG A 37 127.31 94.49 -177.56
N SER A 38 127.78 95.60 -178.14
CA SER A 38 127.60 97.04 -177.88
C SER A 38 128.16 97.81 -179.08
N SER A 39 127.57 98.95 -179.44
CA SER A 39 128.13 99.91 -180.40
C SER A 39 128.97 101.00 -179.70
N ALA A 40 129.82 101.67 -180.47
CA ALA A 40 130.50 102.92 -180.09
C ALA A 40 130.44 103.89 -181.28
N GLY A 41 130.39 105.20 -181.02
CA GLY A 41 130.08 106.23 -182.02
C GLY A 41 131.03 107.43 -182.02
N ILE A 42 130.70 108.39 -182.90
CA ILE A 42 131.39 109.67 -183.15
C ILE A 42 130.76 110.78 -182.28
N VAL A 43 131.50 111.86 -181.98
CA VAL A 43 131.05 112.97 -181.11
C VAL A 43 131.41 114.36 -181.71
N ASP A 44 130.47 115.31 -181.57
CA ASP A 44 130.57 116.79 -181.65
C ASP A 44 131.31 117.48 -182.81
N GLY A 45 130.99 117.07 -184.05
CA GLY A 45 130.50 118.01 -185.08
C GLY A 45 131.41 119.08 -185.69
N VAL A 46 132.58 119.42 -185.13
CA VAL A 46 133.55 120.37 -185.68
C VAL A 46 134.98 119.89 -185.43
N SER A 47 135.85 120.04 -186.42
CA SER A 47 137.26 119.65 -186.34
C SER A 47 138.07 120.60 -185.44
N MET A 48 138.98 120.03 -184.64
CA MET A 48 139.84 120.72 -183.66
C MET A 48 140.94 121.63 -184.26
N ALA A 49 140.76 122.15 -185.48
CA ALA A 49 141.75 122.95 -186.19
C ALA A 49 141.59 124.47 -186.03
N GLU A 50 140.42 124.98 -185.61
CA GLU A 50 140.03 126.40 -185.80
C GLU A 50 139.26 127.03 -184.63
N MET A 51 139.80 127.06 -183.39
CA MET A 51 139.20 127.81 -182.25
C MET A 51 140.25 128.51 -181.38
N SER A 52 139.93 129.70 -180.85
CA SER A 52 140.89 130.56 -180.13
C SER A 52 140.85 130.44 -178.60
N ARG A 53 141.94 130.87 -177.95
CA ARG A 53 142.31 130.53 -176.56
C ARG A 53 141.28 130.94 -175.48
N GLU A 54 140.66 132.11 -175.60
CA GLU A 54 139.78 132.64 -174.52
C GLU A 54 138.46 131.85 -174.38
N GLN A 55 137.97 131.22 -175.45
CA GLN A 55 136.72 130.46 -175.40
C GLN A 55 136.86 129.11 -174.65
N LEU A 56 138.09 128.59 -174.54
CA LEU A 56 138.38 127.32 -173.86
C LEU A 56 138.37 127.46 -172.33
N GLU A 57 138.86 128.59 -171.78
CA GLU A 57 138.97 128.79 -170.33
C GLU A 57 137.60 129.01 -169.66
N GLY A 58 136.67 129.69 -170.35
CA GLY A 58 135.29 129.87 -169.89
C GLY A 58 134.49 128.55 -169.83
N PHE A 59 134.72 127.65 -170.79
CA PHE A 59 134.08 126.33 -170.81
C PHE A 59 134.59 125.44 -169.67
N ALA A 60 135.91 125.43 -169.44
CA ALA A 60 136.54 124.68 -168.35
C ALA A 60 136.02 125.07 -166.95
N SER A 61 135.70 126.35 -166.73
CA SER A 61 135.18 126.82 -165.43
C SER A 61 133.73 126.41 -165.17
N ARG A 62 132.88 126.31 -166.20
CA ARG A 62 131.51 125.78 -166.06
C ARG A 62 131.52 124.29 -165.74
N MET A 63 132.31 123.52 -166.49
CA MET A 63 132.49 122.08 -166.27
C MET A 63 132.97 121.76 -164.84
N LYS A 64 133.81 122.62 -164.23
CA LYS A 64 134.22 122.45 -162.82
C LYS A 64 133.06 122.62 -161.82
N LYS A 65 132.23 123.64 -161.97
CA LYS A 65 131.07 123.86 -161.07
C LYS A 65 130.02 122.78 -161.19
N GLU A 66 129.74 122.31 -162.40
CA GLU A 66 128.83 121.19 -162.63
C GLU A 66 129.39 119.90 -162.01
N LEU A 67 130.71 119.65 -162.14
CA LEU A 67 131.38 118.52 -161.49
C LEU A 67 131.32 118.59 -159.94
N GLU A 68 131.40 119.78 -159.34
CA GLU A 68 131.28 119.98 -157.89
C GLU A 68 129.85 119.72 -157.39
N ARG A 69 128.83 120.29 -158.04
CA ARG A 69 127.42 120.02 -157.72
C ARG A 69 127.10 118.52 -157.87
N GLU A 70 127.53 117.90 -158.95
CA GLU A 70 127.38 116.46 -159.17
C GLU A 70 128.09 115.60 -158.10
N ARG A 71 129.16 116.10 -157.48
CA ARG A 71 129.82 115.42 -156.35
C ARG A 71 129.02 115.56 -155.06
N GLU A 72 128.46 116.74 -154.78
CA GLU A 72 127.59 116.99 -153.63
C GLU A 72 126.31 116.15 -153.71
N GLU A 73 125.64 116.12 -154.87
CA GLU A 73 124.46 115.28 -155.10
C GLU A 73 124.78 113.79 -154.95
N ARG A 74 125.89 113.30 -155.54
CA ARG A 74 126.34 111.91 -155.32
C ARG A 74 126.60 111.61 -153.86
N ASN A 75 127.23 112.52 -153.11
CA ASN A 75 127.50 112.34 -151.69
C ASN A 75 126.20 112.27 -150.87
N PHE A 76 125.25 113.17 -151.12
CA PHE A 76 123.93 113.18 -150.50
C PHE A 76 123.15 111.88 -150.79
N PHE A 77 123.06 111.46 -152.06
CA PHE A 77 122.40 110.21 -152.43
C PHE A 77 123.13 108.96 -151.92
N GLN A 78 124.42 109.05 -151.61
CA GLN A 78 125.17 107.96 -150.98
C GLN A 78 124.86 107.90 -149.48
N LEU A 79 124.87 109.03 -148.77
CA LEU A 79 124.47 109.10 -147.35
C LEU A 79 123.02 108.66 -147.12
N GLU A 80 122.09 109.06 -147.99
CA GLU A 80 120.68 108.63 -147.89
C GLU A 80 120.52 107.14 -148.24
N ARG A 81 121.28 106.61 -149.21
CA ARG A 81 121.31 105.16 -149.47
C ARG A 81 121.85 104.39 -148.28
N ASP A 82 122.93 104.86 -147.67
CA ASP A 82 123.58 104.20 -146.54
C ASP A 82 122.67 104.27 -145.29
N LYS A 83 121.96 105.39 -145.06
CA LYS A 83 120.86 105.46 -144.07
C LYS A 83 119.76 104.44 -144.34
N VAL A 84 119.23 104.39 -145.57
CA VAL A 84 118.16 103.43 -145.93
C VAL A 84 118.64 101.99 -145.79
N LEU A 85 119.90 101.69 -146.12
CA LEU A 85 120.52 100.39 -145.90
C LEU A 85 120.62 100.06 -144.41
N THR A 86 121.16 100.96 -143.57
CA THR A 86 121.22 100.73 -142.11
C THR A 86 119.83 100.57 -141.47
N PHE A 87 118.83 101.38 -141.85
CA PHE A 87 117.46 101.17 -141.38
C PHE A 87 116.87 99.85 -141.86
N TRP A 88 117.14 99.43 -143.11
CA TRP A 88 116.71 98.13 -143.61
C TRP A 88 117.40 96.97 -142.88
N GLU A 89 118.70 97.08 -142.60
CA GLU A 89 119.46 96.08 -141.84
C GLU A 89 118.97 95.98 -140.39
N ILE A 90 118.74 97.11 -139.71
CA ILE A 90 118.19 97.18 -138.35
C ILE A 90 116.78 96.58 -138.32
N THR A 91 115.85 97.09 -139.13
CA THR A 91 114.45 96.58 -139.14
C THR A 91 114.35 95.12 -139.58
N ARG A 92 115.28 94.65 -140.44
CA ARG A 92 115.41 93.24 -140.76
C ARG A 92 115.92 92.43 -139.58
N HIS A 93 116.93 92.92 -138.85
CA HIS A 93 117.45 92.24 -137.67
C HIS A 93 116.40 92.18 -136.56
N GLU A 94 115.71 93.28 -136.27
CA GLU A 94 114.55 93.34 -135.37
C GLU A 94 113.44 92.39 -135.79
N LEU A 95 113.15 92.25 -137.09
CA LEU A 95 112.18 91.27 -137.60
C LEU A 95 112.65 89.82 -137.40
N GLU A 96 113.93 89.54 -137.63
CA GLU A 96 114.54 88.21 -137.42
C GLU A 96 114.60 87.85 -135.93
N GLU A 97 114.89 88.82 -135.05
CA GLU A 97 114.88 88.71 -133.58
C GLU A 97 113.47 88.54 -133.03
N ASN A 98 112.49 89.36 -133.42
CA ASN A 98 111.08 89.20 -133.02
C ASN A 98 110.52 87.84 -133.49
N ARG A 99 110.90 87.36 -134.68
CA ARG A 99 110.57 86.00 -135.14
C ARG A 99 111.27 84.92 -134.33
N ALA A 100 112.47 85.15 -133.79
CA ALA A 100 113.12 84.22 -132.87
C ALA A 100 112.44 84.22 -131.50
N SER A 101 112.11 85.40 -130.97
CA SER A 101 111.38 85.60 -129.71
C SER A 101 110.02 84.93 -129.72
N LEU A 102 109.21 85.13 -130.78
CA LEU A 102 107.92 84.42 -130.95
C LEU A 102 108.10 82.90 -130.92
N ARG A 103 109.05 82.34 -131.69
CA ARG A 103 109.32 80.90 -131.69
C ARG A 103 109.83 80.36 -130.34
N ASN A 104 110.47 81.20 -129.53
CA ASN A 104 110.84 80.84 -128.17
C ASN A 104 109.62 80.90 -127.23
N LYS A 105 108.72 81.85 -127.41
CA LYS A 105 107.46 81.93 -126.64
C LYS A 105 106.49 80.81 -127.00
N ASP A 106 106.39 80.42 -128.26
CA ASP A 106 105.62 79.24 -128.69
C ASP A 106 106.15 77.97 -128.00
N ARG A 107 107.47 77.78 -127.95
CA ARG A 107 108.11 76.68 -127.19
C ARG A 107 107.90 76.77 -125.68
N GLU A 108 107.98 77.95 -125.08
CA GLU A 108 107.68 78.13 -123.66
C GLU A 108 106.23 77.74 -123.33
N ILE A 109 105.28 78.01 -124.25
CA ILE A 109 103.89 77.57 -124.12
C ILE A 109 103.80 76.04 -124.24
N GLU A 110 104.42 75.44 -125.27
CA GLU A 110 104.48 73.98 -125.44
C GLU A 110 105.06 73.27 -124.20
N ASP A 111 106.18 73.78 -123.65
CA ASP A 111 106.84 73.31 -122.43
C ASP A 111 105.94 73.41 -121.18
N ILE A 112 105.11 74.45 -121.08
CA ILE A 112 104.17 74.63 -119.95
C ILE A 112 102.95 73.72 -120.11
N GLU A 113 102.44 73.56 -121.33
CA GLU A 113 101.35 72.62 -121.63
C GLU A 113 101.77 71.17 -121.37
N GLU A 114 102.98 70.77 -121.73
CA GLU A 114 103.51 69.43 -121.44
C GLU A 114 103.62 69.19 -119.92
N LYS A 115 104.21 70.14 -119.17
CA LYS A 115 104.29 70.08 -117.70
C LYS A 115 102.90 69.98 -117.06
N HIS A 116 101.93 70.78 -117.52
CA HIS A 116 100.58 70.75 -116.98
C HIS A 116 99.86 69.43 -117.31
N GLN A 117 100.07 68.86 -118.49
CA GLN A 117 99.57 67.53 -118.83
C GLN A 117 100.17 66.44 -117.93
N ASP A 118 101.47 66.54 -117.59
CA ASP A 118 102.13 65.61 -116.66
C ASP A 118 101.64 65.78 -115.22
N GLU A 119 101.44 67.00 -114.75
CA GLU A 119 100.77 67.27 -113.47
C GLU A 119 99.37 66.63 -113.42
N ILE A 120 98.56 66.81 -114.47
CA ILE A 120 97.23 66.17 -114.57
C ILE A 120 97.36 64.63 -114.51
N LYS A 121 98.35 64.03 -115.18
CA LYS A 121 98.61 62.57 -115.11
C LYS A 121 98.94 62.16 -113.67
N VAL A 122 99.81 62.90 -112.97
CA VAL A 122 100.19 62.64 -111.57
C VAL A 122 99.00 62.81 -110.62
N TYR A 123 98.21 63.88 -110.73
CA TYR A 123 97.01 64.07 -109.91
C TYR A 123 95.96 62.97 -110.17
N LYS A 124 95.79 62.54 -111.42
CA LYS A 124 94.90 61.43 -111.78
C LYS A 124 95.39 60.08 -111.21
N GLN A 125 96.70 59.87 -111.13
CA GLN A 125 97.27 58.70 -110.45
C GLN A 125 97.08 58.78 -108.93
N LYS A 126 97.35 59.93 -108.30
CA LYS A 126 97.10 60.16 -106.86
C LYS A 126 95.64 59.93 -106.48
N LEU A 127 94.70 60.45 -107.27
CA LEU A 127 93.26 60.23 -107.03
C LEU A 127 92.88 58.75 -107.15
N LYS A 128 93.42 58.02 -108.15
CA LYS A 128 93.21 56.58 -108.27
C LYS A 128 93.78 55.81 -107.08
N LEU A 129 94.97 56.16 -106.61
CA LEU A 129 95.59 55.56 -105.44
C LEU A 129 94.74 55.80 -104.19
N LEU A 130 94.32 57.04 -103.93
CA LEU A 130 93.48 57.39 -102.79
C LEU A 130 92.12 56.67 -102.83
N MET A 131 91.48 56.57 -104.00
CA MET A 131 90.24 55.79 -104.15
C MET A 131 90.45 54.30 -103.90
N TYR A 132 91.58 53.73 -104.34
CA TYR A 132 91.92 52.33 -104.08
C TYR A 132 92.21 52.10 -102.59
N GLU A 133 93.00 52.96 -101.96
CA GLU A 133 93.32 52.93 -100.54
C GLU A 133 92.07 53.06 -99.67
N GLN A 134 91.17 54.01 -99.97
CA GLN A 134 89.87 54.13 -99.29
C GLN A 134 88.99 52.89 -99.49
N HIS A 135 88.98 52.30 -100.69
CA HIS A 135 88.19 51.10 -100.95
C HIS A 135 88.74 49.87 -100.22
N VAL A 136 90.07 49.70 -100.19
CA VAL A 136 90.76 48.65 -99.44
C VAL A 136 90.50 48.82 -97.94
N HIS A 137 90.74 50.00 -97.37
CA HIS A 137 90.48 50.29 -95.95
C HIS A 137 89.01 50.06 -95.57
N LEU A 138 88.04 50.46 -96.41
CA LEU A 138 86.63 50.16 -96.17
C LEU A 138 86.33 48.65 -96.21
N SER A 139 86.97 47.91 -97.11
CA SER A 139 86.86 46.45 -97.20
C SER A 139 87.50 45.74 -96.01
N GLU A 140 88.63 46.24 -95.51
CA GLU A 140 89.33 45.75 -94.32
C GLU A 140 88.49 45.98 -93.06
N VAL A 141 88.02 47.21 -92.81
CA VAL A 141 87.14 47.52 -91.67
C VAL A 141 85.82 46.75 -91.72
N GLN A 142 85.27 46.50 -92.92
CA GLN A 142 84.09 45.64 -93.07
C GLN A 142 84.40 44.17 -92.71
N ALA A 143 85.54 43.63 -93.15
CA ALA A 143 85.96 42.28 -92.81
C ALA A 143 86.27 42.13 -91.30
N GLU A 144 86.99 43.08 -90.71
CA GLU A 144 87.27 43.13 -89.27
C GLU A 144 85.98 43.15 -88.45
N ASN A 145 85.03 44.01 -88.80
CA ASN A 145 83.75 44.11 -88.10
C ASN A 145 82.92 42.81 -88.23
N ILE A 146 82.90 42.16 -89.40
CA ILE A 146 82.26 40.84 -89.59
C ILE A 146 82.94 39.78 -88.70
N VAL A 147 84.27 39.78 -88.61
CA VAL A 147 85.00 38.85 -87.74
C VAL A 147 84.74 39.14 -86.25
N SER A 148 84.74 40.41 -85.83
CA SER A 148 84.43 40.81 -84.45
C SER A 148 83.00 40.43 -84.04
N LEU A 149 82.01 40.69 -84.90
CA LEU A 149 80.62 40.28 -84.69
C LEU A 149 80.50 38.75 -84.63
N LYS A 150 81.25 38.01 -85.45
CA LYS A 150 81.25 36.55 -85.42
C LYS A 150 81.87 36.00 -84.13
N ILE A 151 82.97 36.59 -83.65
CA ILE A 151 83.58 36.23 -82.36
C ILE A 151 82.60 36.47 -81.22
N ALA A 152 82.02 37.67 -81.11
CA ALA A 152 81.06 38.00 -80.05
C ALA A 152 79.80 37.10 -80.09
N ASN A 153 79.29 36.80 -81.29
CA ASN A 153 78.19 35.85 -81.45
C ASN A 153 78.58 34.42 -81.00
N ASP A 154 79.79 33.97 -81.30
CA ASP A 154 80.26 32.63 -80.93
C ASP A 154 80.69 32.54 -79.46
N GLU A 155 80.95 33.67 -78.80
CA GLU A 155 81.07 33.78 -77.34
C GLU A 155 79.69 33.69 -76.68
N HIS A 156 78.70 34.48 -77.13
CA HIS A 156 77.32 34.40 -76.61
C HIS A 156 76.69 33.00 -76.79
N ILE A 157 76.92 32.31 -77.92
CA ILE A 157 76.46 30.92 -78.10
C ILE A 157 77.07 29.98 -77.03
N LYS A 158 78.35 30.17 -76.65
CA LYS A 158 78.97 29.36 -75.59
C LYS A 158 78.39 29.69 -74.23
N GLU A 159 78.17 30.97 -73.92
CA GLU A 159 77.50 31.41 -72.69
C GLU A 159 76.10 30.81 -72.59
N GLU A 160 75.30 30.83 -73.67
CA GLU A 160 73.99 30.19 -73.73
C GLU A 160 74.09 28.67 -73.53
N GLU A 161 75.04 27.99 -74.19
CA GLU A 161 75.27 26.56 -73.99
C GLU A 161 75.67 26.19 -72.56
N GLU A 162 76.52 27.00 -71.90
CA GLU A 162 76.94 26.81 -70.51
C GLU A 162 75.78 27.04 -69.54
N LEU A 163 74.99 28.09 -69.74
CA LEU A 163 73.78 28.36 -68.95
C LEU A 163 72.73 27.26 -69.12
N VAL A 164 72.57 26.68 -70.32
CA VAL A 164 71.67 25.53 -70.54
C VAL A 164 72.17 24.30 -69.80
N LYS A 165 73.48 24.01 -69.85
CA LYS A 165 74.08 22.88 -69.10
C LYS A 165 73.90 23.07 -67.59
N GLU A 166 74.17 24.26 -67.05
CA GLU A 166 73.95 24.58 -65.63
C GLU A 166 72.46 24.45 -65.24
N ASN A 167 71.55 24.94 -66.08
CA ASN A 167 70.11 24.83 -65.85
C ASN A 167 69.65 23.36 -65.80
N ASP A 168 70.19 22.50 -66.65
CA ASP A 168 69.89 21.07 -66.66
C ASP A 168 70.54 20.32 -65.48
N THR A 169 71.74 20.70 -65.02
CA THR A 169 72.30 20.16 -63.77
C THR A 169 71.48 20.57 -62.54
N LEU A 170 71.06 21.84 -62.44
CA LEU A 170 70.21 22.32 -61.35
C LEU A 170 68.85 21.62 -61.33
N LYS A 171 68.24 21.35 -62.49
CA LYS A 171 67.03 20.51 -62.59
C LYS A 171 67.26 19.10 -62.04
N GLN A 172 68.39 18.47 -62.36
CA GLN A 172 68.74 17.14 -61.87
C GLN A 172 68.93 17.15 -60.34
N GLU A 173 69.67 18.11 -59.79
CA GLU A 173 69.84 18.29 -58.34
C GLU A 173 68.50 18.48 -57.62
N ILE A 174 67.58 19.29 -58.17
CA ILE A 174 66.23 19.46 -57.64
C ILE A 174 65.46 18.13 -57.62
N VAL A 175 65.56 17.31 -58.68
CA VAL A 175 64.93 15.99 -58.73
C VAL A 175 65.55 15.05 -57.69
N GLU A 176 66.87 15.02 -57.54
CA GLU A 176 67.55 14.20 -56.52
C GLU A 176 67.23 14.60 -55.08
N ILE A 177 67.12 15.91 -54.81
CA ILE A 177 66.71 16.43 -53.50
C ILE A 177 65.26 16.03 -53.21
N ASN A 178 64.37 16.16 -54.19
CA ASN A 178 62.97 15.73 -54.05
C ASN A 178 62.85 14.22 -53.83
N MET A 179 63.63 13.39 -54.52
CA MET A 179 63.67 11.94 -54.31
C MET A 179 64.16 11.60 -52.88
N ARG A 180 65.24 12.24 -52.41
CA ARG A 180 65.72 12.10 -51.02
C ARG A 180 64.66 12.48 -49.99
N HIS A 181 63.95 13.59 -50.17
CA HIS A 181 62.84 13.99 -49.29
C HIS A 181 61.68 12.98 -49.32
N ILE A 182 61.34 12.41 -50.49
CA ILE A 182 60.30 11.37 -50.62
C ILE A 182 60.72 10.09 -49.88
N GLU A 183 61.98 9.69 -49.99
CA GLU A 183 62.54 8.55 -49.25
C GLU A 183 62.52 8.78 -47.74
N GLU A 184 62.92 9.98 -47.27
CA GLU A 184 62.87 10.34 -45.86
C GLU A 184 61.43 10.33 -45.30
N ILE A 185 60.47 10.92 -46.03
CA ILE A 185 59.03 10.87 -45.68
C ILE A 185 58.53 9.42 -45.64
N ASN A 186 58.94 8.57 -46.58
CA ASN A 186 58.56 7.16 -46.60
C ASN A 186 59.17 6.37 -45.44
N ASN A 187 60.42 6.64 -45.07
CA ASN A 187 61.08 6.04 -43.91
C ASN A 187 60.39 6.45 -42.59
N ILE A 188 60.05 7.73 -42.42
CA ILE A 188 59.27 8.23 -41.27
C ILE A 188 57.89 7.56 -41.21
N ARG A 189 57.20 7.40 -42.35
CA ARG A 189 55.91 6.70 -42.43
C ARG A 189 56.03 5.21 -42.07
N LEU A 190 57.07 4.53 -42.54
CA LEU A 190 57.34 3.12 -42.24
C LEU A 190 57.61 2.93 -40.74
N GLU A 191 58.44 3.79 -40.16
CA GLU A 191 58.81 3.73 -38.74
C GLU A 191 57.61 4.07 -37.84
N HIS A 192 56.81 5.08 -38.19
CA HIS A 192 55.55 5.35 -37.50
C HIS A 192 54.58 4.15 -37.58
N ALA A 193 54.47 3.49 -38.73
CA ALA A 193 53.66 2.28 -38.88
C ALA A 193 54.20 1.10 -38.04
N ARG A 194 55.52 0.96 -37.88
CA ARG A 194 56.16 -0.02 -36.98
C ARG A 194 55.80 0.26 -35.52
N VAL A 195 56.01 1.49 -35.05
CA VAL A 195 55.72 1.90 -33.66
C VAL A 195 54.23 1.76 -33.34
N MET A 196 53.33 2.13 -34.26
CA MET A 196 51.89 1.96 -34.09
C MET A 196 51.47 0.48 -33.99
N ARG A 197 52.13 -0.42 -34.74
CA ARG A 197 51.92 -1.87 -34.63
C ARG A 197 52.39 -2.39 -33.27
N GLU A 198 53.61 -2.06 -32.86
CA GLU A 198 54.18 -2.47 -31.57
C GLU A 198 53.41 -1.92 -30.37
N LEU A 199 52.79 -0.75 -30.49
CA LEU A 199 51.90 -0.21 -29.48
C LEU A 199 50.58 -0.99 -29.44
N LYS A 200 49.97 -1.28 -30.59
CA LYS A 200 48.74 -2.10 -30.70
C LYS A 200 48.96 -3.50 -30.14
N ASP A 201 50.06 -4.15 -30.50
CA ASP A 201 50.35 -5.53 -30.08
C ASP A 201 50.59 -5.61 -28.56
N ARG A 202 51.29 -4.61 -27.98
CA ARG A 202 51.38 -4.47 -26.51
C ARG A 202 50.01 -4.27 -25.86
N PHE A 203 49.17 -3.39 -26.37
CA PHE A 203 47.81 -3.20 -25.86
C PHE A 203 46.97 -4.48 -25.92
N ILE A 204 47.08 -5.29 -26.98
CA ILE A 204 46.39 -6.58 -27.08
C ILE A 204 46.87 -7.53 -25.99
N VAL A 205 48.19 -7.65 -25.78
CA VAL A 205 48.77 -8.49 -24.72
C VAL A 205 48.34 -8.01 -23.33
N ASP A 206 48.38 -6.71 -23.06
CA ASP A 206 47.96 -6.13 -21.77
C ASP A 206 46.47 -6.39 -21.49
N CYS A 207 45.60 -6.22 -22.50
CA CYS A 207 44.18 -6.58 -22.41
C CYS A 207 44.00 -8.07 -22.09
N GLN A 208 44.66 -8.98 -22.81
CA GLN A 208 44.59 -10.42 -22.56
C GLN A 208 45.09 -10.80 -21.16
N VAL A 209 46.15 -10.16 -20.66
CA VAL A 209 46.67 -10.35 -19.31
C VAL A 209 45.67 -9.86 -18.25
N ILE A 210 44.99 -8.72 -18.49
CA ILE A 210 43.96 -8.19 -17.61
C ILE A 210 42.73 -9.10 -17.60
N GLU A 211 42.22 -9.50 -18.77
CA GLU A 211 41.11 -10.43 -18.93
C GLU A 211 41.39 -11.76 -18.22
N SER A 212 42.55 -12.37 -18.47
CA SER A 212 42.95 -13.63 -17.81
C SER A 212 43.01 -13.50 -16.28
N LYS A 213 43.52 -12.36 -15.75
CA LYS A 213 43.53 -12.08 -14.30
C LYS A 213 42.11 -11.99 -13.73
N TYR A 214 41.19 -11.31 -14.40
CA TYR A 214 39.81 -11.19 -13.93
C TYR A 214 39.01 -12.49 -14.09
N GLN A 215 39.23 -13.24 -15.16
CA GLN A 215 38.59 -14.52 -15.39
C GLN A 215 39.00 -15.56 -14.33
N LYS A 216 40.30 -15.64 -13.99
CA LYS A 216 40.79 -16.44 -12.86
C LYS A 216 40.17 -16.00 -11.53
N ARG A 217 40.13 -14.70 -11.21
CA ARG A 217 39.47 -14.18 -10.00
C ARG A 217 37.99 -14.57 -9.92
N MET A 218 37.28 -14.57 -11.06
CA MET A 218 35.87 -14.96 -11.12
C MET A 218 35.68 -16.47 -10.91
N GLU A 219 36.57 -17.28 -11.48
CA GLU A 219 36.61 -18.73 -11.29
C GLU A 219 36.95 -19.09 -9.82
N ASP A 220 37.96 -18.47 -9.22
CA ASP A 220 38.31 -18.61 -7.80
C ASP A 220 37.15 -18.23 -6.87
N LEU A 221 36.35 -17.22 -7.24
CA LEU A 221 35.17 -16.82 -6.47
C LEU A 221 34.05 -17.85 -6.60
N ARG A 222 33.76 -18.34 -7.82
CA ARG A 222 32.80 -19.43 -8.05
C ARG A 222 33.19 -20.70 -7.30
N ASN A 223 34.46 -21.08 -7.34
CA ASN A 223 34.99 -22.25 -6.64
C ASN A 223 34.87 -22.11 -5.12
N ARG A 224 35.17 -20.93 -4.56
CA ARG A 224 34.97 -20.64 -3.12
C ARG A 224 33.50 -20.70 -2.71
N MET A 225 32.59 -20.11 -3.49
CA MET A 225 31.15 -20.16 -3.19
C MET A 225 30.59 -21.58 -3.31
N ASN A 226 30.99 -22.33 -4.35
CA ASN A 226 30.61 -23.74 -4.51
C ASN A 226 31.13 -24.61 -3.35
N LEU A 227 32.36 -24.37 -2.88
CA LEU A 227 32.91 -25.06 -1.71
C LEU A 227 32.13 -24.70 -0.44
N LYS A 228 31.84 -23.41 -0.20
CA LYS A 228 31.05 -22.95 0.95
C LYS A 228 29.67 -23.61 0.96
N ASN A 229 28.96 -23.61 -0.17
CA ASN A 229 27.65 -24.26 -0.29
C ASN A 229 27.74 -25.78 -0.02
N LYS A 230 28.78 -26.46 -0.52
CA LYS A 230 29.00 -27.90 -0.24
C LYS A 230 29.23 -28.17 1.25
N VAL A 231 30.01 -27.32 1.93
CA VAL A 231 30.26 -27.42 3.38
C VAL A 231 28.97 -27.16 4.17
N GLU A 232 28.23 -26.09 3.86
CA GLU A 232 26.96 -25.78 4.52
C GLU A 232 25.92 -26.90 4.34
N VAL A 233 25.82 -27.49 3.14
CA VAL A 233 24.97 -28.66 2.90
C VAL A 233 25.43 -29.83 3.77
N ALA A 234 26.71 -30.20 3.73
CA ALA A 234 27.24 -31.32 4.53
C ALA A 234 27.05 -31.11 6.05
N GLU A 235 27.19 -29.88 6.56
CA GLU A 235 26.90 -29.54 7.96
C GLU A 235 25.41 -29.64 8.30
N THR A 236 24.51 -29.25 7.39
CA THR A 236 23.06 -29.44 7.61
C THR A 236 22.66 -30.90 7.54
N GLU A 237 23.26 -31.69 6.66
CA GLU A 237 23.06 -33.14 6.55
C GLU A 237 23.58 -33.85 7.81
N ALA A 238 24.80 -33.54 8.27
CA ALA A 238 25.35 -34.08 9.51
C ALA A 238 24.46 -33.76 10.73
N ARG A 239 23.96 -32.52 10.86
CA ARG A 239 23.01 -32.15 11.92
C ARG A 239 21.67 -32.90 11.82
N LYS A 240 21.12 -33.05 10.61
CA LYS A 240 19.88 -33.82 10.39
C LYS A 240 20.07 -35.29 10.70
N ASN A 241 21.18 -35.90 10.24
CA ASN A 241 21.51 -37.29 10.49
C ASN A 241 21.72 -37.56 11.98
N LYS A 242 22.39 -36.64 12.71
CA LYS A 242 22.45 -36.70 14.17
C LYS A 242 21.06 -36.66 14.79
N ARG A 243 20.19 -35.74 14.37
CA ARG A 243 18.82 -35.65 14.90
C ARG A 243 17.97 -36.89 14.59
N ILE A 244 18.16 -37.51 13.43
CA ILE A 244 17.53 -38.79 13.06
C ILE A 244 18.01 -39.89 14.01
N ALA A 245 19.32 -39.98 14.29
CA ALA A 245 19.87 -40.94 15.25
C ALA A 245 19.30 -40.74 16.67
N GLU A 246 19.25 -39.49 17.17
CA GLU A 246 18.62 -39.13 18.44
C GLU A 246 17.15 -39.59 18.49
N ILE A 247 16.36 -39.33 17.44
CA ILE A 247 14.95 -39.74 17.36
C ILE A 247 14.79 -41.27 17.31
N ILE A 248 15.69 -41.99 16.64
CA ILE A 248 15.70 -43.46 16.62
C ILE A 248 16.02 -44.01 18.02
N GLU A 249 16.96 -43.40 18.74
CA GLU A 249 17.30 -43.75 20.12
C GLU A 249 16.12 -43.49 21.07
N ASP A 250 15.52 -42.29 21.01
CA ASP A 250 14.31 -41.92 21.77
C ASP A 250 13.16 -42.91 21.52
N HIS A 251 12.91 -43.29 20.26
CA HIS A 251 11.88 -44.26 19.91
C HIS A 251 12.20 -45.68 20.40
N ASN A 252 13.45 -46.13 20.31
CA ASN A 252 13.87 -47.43 20.85
C ASN A 252 13.72 -47.47 22.39
N ASN A 253 14.09 -46.39 23.07
CA ASN A 253 13.92 -46.24 24.52
C ASN A 253 12.44 -46.25 24.91
N ALA A 254 11.59 -45.48 24.22
CA ALA A 254 10.14 -45.51 24.44
C ALA A 254 9.51 -46.88 24.16
N PHE A 255 9.96 -47.59 23.12
CA PHE A 255 9.52 -48.96 22.82
C PHE A 255 9.97 -49.96 23.88
N ASN A 256 11.20 -49.86 24.38
CA ASN A 256 11.71 -50.68 25.47
C ASN A 256 10.94 -50.43 26.77
N ASN A 257 10.71 -49.16 27.14
CA ASN A 257 9.90 -48.81 28.32
C ASN A 257 8.46 -49.34 28.21
N LEU A 258 7.85 -49.28 27.02
CA LEU A 258 6.51 -49.83 26.78
C LEU A 258 6.51 -51.36 26.92
N LYS A 259 7.54 -52.02 26.38
CA LYS A 259 7.73 -53.48 26.49
C LYS A 259 7.97 -53.91 27.94
N GLU A 260 8.76 -53.15 28.70
CA GLU A 260 9.00 -53.35 30.13
C GLU A 260 7.70 -53.19 30.93
N HIS A 261 6.96 -52.09 30.74
CA HIS A 261 5.65 -51.88 31.36
C HIS A 261 4.64 -53.01 31.06
N TYR A 262 4.56 -53.52 29.83
CA TYR A 262 3.71 -54.67 29.53
C TYR A 262 4.25 -55.99 30.10
N ASN A 263 5.57 -56.17 30.19
CA ASN A 263 6.18 -57.29 30.90
C ASN A 263 5.83 -57.23 32.40
N ASP A 264 5.92 -56.07 33.03
CA ASP A 264 5.58 -55.86 34.45
C ASP A 264 4.10 -56.12 34.70
N ILE A 265 3.20 -55.63 33.84
CA ILE A 265 1.77 -56.01 33.90
C ILE A 265 1.61 -57.52 33.75
N THR A 266 2.35 -58.16 32.85
CA THR A 266 2.27 -59.62 32.65
C THR A 266 2.79 -60.38 33.88
N VAL A 267 3.91 -59.97 34.46
CA VAL A 267 4.48 -60.56 35.68
C VAL A 267 3.54 -60.34 36.87
N ASN A 268 3.01 -59.12 37.07
CA ASN A 268 2.04 -58.81 38.11
C ASN A 268 0.74 -59.60 37.95
N ASN A 269 0.24 -59.76 36.72
CA ASN A 269 -0.91 -60.61 36.44
C ASN A 269 -0.62 -62.09 36.74
N LEU A 270 0.59 -62.58 36.41
CA LEU A 270 1.01 -63.95 36.73
C LEU A 270 1.16 -64.18 38.24
N THR A 271 1.73 -63.23 39.00
CA THR A 271 1.82 -63.32 40.46
C THR A 271 0.46 -63.20 41.13
N LEU A 272 -0.44 -62.36 40.61
CA LEU A 272 -1.84 -62.29 41.07
C LEU A 272 -2.61 -63.58 40.77
N ILE A 273 -2.41 -64.18 39.59
CA ILE A 273 -2.99 -65.50 39.26
C ILE A 273 -2.42 -66.59 40.18
N ALA A 274 -1.14 -66.51 40.54
CA ALA A 274 -0.52 -67.45 41.48
C ALA A 274 -1.12 -67.31 42.89
N SER A 275 -1.19 -66.11 43.45
CA SER A 275 -1.77 -65.89 44.79
C SER A 275 -3.27 -66.18 44.84
N LEU A 276 -4.04 -65.86 43.79
CA LEU A 276 -5.45 -66.26 43.70
C LEU A 276 -5.63 -67.78 43.61
N LYS A 277 -4.68 -68.52 43.02
CA LYS A 277 -4.69 -70.00 43.03
C LYS A 277 -4.33 -70.56 44.40
N GLU A 278 -3.39 -69.94 45.11
CA GLU A 278 -2.99 -70.30 46.47
C GLU A 278 -4.16 -70.07 47.45
N ASN A 279 -4.76 -68.89 47.45
CA ASN A 279 -5.99 -68.59 48.20
C ASN A 279 -7.14 -69.55 47.86
N LEU A 280 -7.26 -70.02 46.61
CA LEU A 280 -8.25 -71.03 46.19
C LEU A 280 -7.93 -72.45 46.68
N LEU A 281 -6.67 -72.76 47.00
CA LEU A 281 -6.28 -73.99 47.67
C LEU A 281 -6.58 -73.90 49.17
N GLU A 282 -6.19 -72.80 49.83
CA GLU A 282 -6.52 -72.53 51.23
C GLU A 282 -8.04 -72.58 51.47
N LEU A 283 -8.84 -71.86 50.67
CA LEU A 283 -10.31 -71.89 50.76
C LEU A 283 -10.91 -73.29 50.51
N LYS A 284 -10.22 -74.16 49.74
CA LYS A 284 -10.66 -75.56 49.57
C LYS A 284 -10.34 -76.41 50.79
N GLU A 285 -9.18 -76.22 51.42
CA GLU A 285 -8.82 -76.87 52.67
C GLU A 285 -9.73 -76.42 53.82
N ASP A 286 -9.93 -75.11 53.98
CA ASP A 286 -10.83 -74.55 54.99
C ASP A 286 -12.27 -75.02 54.77
N LYS A 287 -12.73 -75.12 53.51
CA LYS A 287 -14.02 -75.75 53.19
C LYS A 287 -14.04 -77.22 53.61
N GLN A 288 -12.97 -77.99 53.38
CA GLN A 288 -12.91 -79.41 53.78
C GLN A 288 -12.93 -79.57 55.31
N ARG A 289 -12.22 -78.69 56.04
CA ARG A 289 -12.28 -78.64 57.52
C ARG A 289 -13.69 -78.30 58.00
N ALA A 290 -14.30 -77.24 57.46
CA ALA A 290 -15.69 -76.87 57.79
C ALA A 290 -16.73 -77.96 57.42
N GLU A 291 -16.51 -78.73 56.35
CA GLU A 291 -17.34 -79.90 56.01
C GLU A 291 -17.12 -81.09 56.97
N MET A 292 -15.99 -81.18 57.67
CA MET A 292 -15.78 -82.14 58.76
C MET A 292 -16.45 -81.65 60.04
N ASP A 293 -16.20 -80.41 60.45
CA ASP A 293 -16.81 -79.80 61.64
C ASP A 293 -18.35 -79.84 61.55
N LEU A 294 -18.92 -79.56 60.38
CA LEU A 294 -20.37 -79.66 60.14
C LEU A 294 -20.89 -81.10 60.29
N LYS A 295 -20.12 -82.13 59.93
CA LYS A 295 -20.50 -83.55 60.12
C LYS A 295 -20.42 -83.98 61.59
N GLU A 296 -19.57 -83.33 62.38
CA GLU A 296 -19.45 -83.57 63.82
C GLU A 296 -20.58 -82.86 64.58
N VAL A 297 -20.79 -81.57 64.32
CA VAL A 297 -21.89 -80.77 64.88
C VAL A 297 -23.26 -81.32 64.50
N THR A 298 -23.46 -81.86 63.29
CA THR A 298 -24.75 -82.48 62.93
C THR A 298 -25.03 -83.76 63.73
N LYS A 299 -24.02 -84.58 64.03
CA LYS A 299 -24.16 -85.75 64.92
C LYS A 299 -24.51 -85.35 66.35
N GLU A 300 -23.88 -84.32 66.91
CA GLU A 300 -24.23 -83.80 68.24
C GLU A 300 -25.65 -83.22 68.27
N ASN A 301 -26.04 -82.48 67.24
CA ASN A 301 -27.36 -81.85 67.17
C ASN A 301 -28.50 -82.89 66.99
N GLU A 302 -28.22 -84.04 66.38
CA GLU A 302 -29.16 -85.17 66.37
C GLU A 302 -29.30 -85.84 67.75
N SER A 303 -28.23 -85.96 68.54
CA SER A 303 -28.29 -86.54 69.88
C SER A 303 -29.00 -85.63 70.91
N LEU A 304 -28.88 -84.31 70.76
CA LEU A 304 -29.45 -83.31 71.68
C LEU A 304 -30.92 -82.94 71.39
N LYS A 305 -31.48 -83.33 70.24
CA LYS A 305 -32.88 -83.04 69.86
C LYS A 305 -33.92 -83.64 70.81
N GLY A 306 -33.69 -84.87 71.32
CA GLY A 306 -34.59 -85.54 72.25
C GLY A 306 -34.71 -84.80 73.60
N PRO A 307 -33.59 -84.62 74.34
CA PRO A 307 -33.59 -83.90 75.62
C PRO A 307 -34.16 -82.48 75.53
N LEU A 308 -33.92 -81.77 74.43
CA LEU A 308 -34.40 -80.41 74.22
C LEU A 308 -35.94 -80.34 74.03
N ALA A 309 -36.56 -81.37 73.46
CA ALA A 309 -38.02 -81.43 73.29
C ALA A 309 -38.74 -81.65 74.62
N GLU A 310 -38.23 -82.56 75.47
CA GLU A 310 -38.79 -82.82 76.80
C GLU A 310 -38.61 -81.63 77.76
N ALA A 311 -37.46 -80.95 77.66
CA ALA A 311 -37.20 -79.70 78.39
C ALA A 311 -38.10 -78.54 77.93
N ARG A 312 -38.51 -78.49 76.66
CA ARG A 312 -39.42 -77.45 76.15
C ARG A 312 -40.86 -77.67 76.61
N ASN A 313 -41.39 -78.89 76.51
CA ASN A 313 -42.75 -79.20 76.97
C ASN A 313 -42.92 -78.92 78.48
N THR A 314 -41.91 -79.26 79.29
CA THR A 314 -41.95 -79.01 80.74
C THR A 314 -41.86 -77.52 81.09
N VAL A 315 -41.08 -76.73 80.33
CA VAL A 315 -41.06 -75.26 80.47
C VAL A 315 -42.39 -74.63 80.01
N GLU A 316 -43.01 -75.11 78.93
CA GLU A 316 -44.26 -74.57 78.39
C GLU A 316 -45.47 -74.83 79.30
N GLU A 317 -45.53 -76.00 79.95
CA GLU A 317 -46.51 -76.27 81.02
C GLU A 317 -46.31 -75.37 82.24
N LEU A 318 -45.06 -75.15 82.67
CA LEU A 318 -44.76 -74.35 83.85
C LEU A 318 -44.97 -72.85 83.60
N THR A 319 -44.71 -72.34 82.39
CA THR A 319 -45.02 -70.96 82.03
C THR A 319 -46.53 -70.72 81.93
N GLN A 320 -47.32 -71.66 81.38
CA GLN A 320 -48.79 -71.55 81.45
C GLN A 320 -49.32 -71.55 82.89
N LYS A 321 -48.79 -72.42 83.76
CA LYS A 321 -49.14 -72.45 85.19
C LYS A 321 -48.75 -71.13 85.89
N MET A 322 -47.57 -70.58 85.60
CA MET A 322 -47.10 -69.30 86.15
C MET A 322 -47.90 -68.10 85.63
N GLU A 323 -48.27 -68.06 84.35
CA GLU A 323 -49.05 -66.95 83.80
C GLU A 323 -50.50 -66.96 84.30
N ASN A 324 -51.09 -68.14 84.49
CA ASN A 324 -52.38 -68.28 85.18
C ASN A 324 -52.28 -67.81 86.63
N TYR A 325 -51.26 -68.24 87.40
CA TYR A 325 -51.01 -67.71 88.75
C TYR A 325 -50.78 -66.20 88.79
N HIS A 326 -50.15 -65.62 87.76
CA HIS A 326 -49.93 -64.18 87.69
C HIS A 326 -51.22 -63.42 87.36
N LYS A 327 -52.02 -63.91 86.41
CA LYS A 327 -53.37 -63.40 86.11
C LYS A 327 -54.29 -63.49 87.32
N ASP A 328 -54.25 -64.59 88.07
CA ASP A 328 -55.05 -64.76 89.27
C ASP A 328 -54.53 -63.93 90.45
N LYS A 329 -53.21 -63.71 90.59
CA LYS A 329 -52.66 -62.76 91.58
C LYS A 329 -53.06 -61.31 91.26
N GLN A 330 -53.08 -60.91 89.99
CA GLN A 330 -53.54 -59.59 89.57
C GLN A 330 -55.06 -59.43 89.75
N ARG A 331 -55.85 -60.44 89.37
CA ARG A 331 -57.30 -60.50 89.63
C ARG A 331 -57.59 -60.44 91.12
N LEU A 332 -56.86 -61.20 91.94
CA LEU A 332 -56.97 -61.19 93.39
C LEU A 332 -56.62 -59.80 93.94
N MET A 333 -55.54 -59.15 93.51
CA MET A 333 -55.20 -57.79 93.95
C MET A 333 -56.26 -56.75 93.58
N VAL A 334 -56.83 -56.82 92.37
CA VAL A 334 -57.95 -55.95 91.95
C VAL A 334 -59.22 -56.28 92.73
N LEU A 335 -59.53 -57.56 92.95
CA LEU A 335 -60.66 -58.01 93.76
C LEU A 335 -60.48 -57.68 95.24
N THR A 336 -59.29 -57.73 95.82
CA THR A 336 -59.03 -57.33 97.21
C THR A 336 -59.13 -55.82 97.37
N LYS A 337 -58.66 -55.01 96.40
CA LYS A 337 -58.91 -53.55 96.41
C LYS A 337 -60.40 -53.23 96.24
N ARG A 338 -61.09 -53.91 95.33
CA ARG A 338 -62.54 -53.75 95.10
C ARG A 338 -63.36 -54.25 96.28
N LEU A 339 -62.97 -55.36 96.92
CA LEU A 339 -63.59 -55.91 98.12
C LEU A 339 -63.32 -55.01 99.32
N LYS A 340 -62.12 -54.44 99.47
CA LYS A 340 -61.82 -53.49 100.55
C LYS A 340 -62.61 -52.19 100.39
N HIS A 341 -62.65 -51.62 99.18
CA HIS A 341 -63.52 -50.48 98.85
C HIS A 341 -65.01 -50.82 99.03
N SER A 342 -65.42 -52.05 98.67
CA SER A 342 -66.79 -52.54 98.88
C SER A 342 -67.09 -52.87 100.33
N ALA A 343 -66.10 -53.17 101.17
CA ALA A 343 -66.24 -53.49 102.59
C ALA A 343 -66.16 -52.23 103.47
N GLU A 344 -65.41 -51.21 103.03
CA GLU A 344 -65.49 -49.85 103.53
C GLU A 344 -66.87 -49.28 103.18
N LYS A 345 -67.29 -49.33 101.90
CA LYS A 345 -68.67 -48.96 101.52
C LYS A 345 -69.74 -49.82 102.19
N TYR A 346 -69.52 -51.11 102.43
CA TYR A 346 -70.47 -51.95 103.15
C TYR A 346 -70.47 -51.62 104.64
N LYS A 347 -69.35 -51.22 105.25
CA LYS A 347 -69.34 -50.69 106.63
C LYS A 347 -70.04 -49.33 106.72
N ASP A 348 -69.79 -48.42 105.80
CA ASP A 348 -70.48 -47.12 105.77
C ASP A 348 -71.97 -47.33 105.52
N LEU A 349 -72.33 -48.21 104.58
CA LEU A 349 -73.72 -48.59 104.31
C LEU A 349 -74.32 -49.43 105.43
N GLN A 350 -73.53 -50.17 106.22
CA GLN A 350 -73.99 -50.92 107.38
C GLN A 350 -74.18 -50.01 108.59
N VAL A 351 -73.35 -48.99 108.81
CA VAL A 351 -73.60 -47.94 109.80
C VAL A 351 -74.85 -47.16 109.39
N ASN A 352 -74.95 -46.72 108.13
CA ASN A 352 -76.17 -46.08 107.63
C ASN A 352 -77.39 -47.00 107.69
N TYR A 353 -77.23 -48.32 107.46
CA TYR A 353 -78.32 -49.29 107.56
C TYR A 353 -78.69 -49.56 109.01
N ASP A 354 -77.74 -49.65 109.94
CA ASP A 354 -78.00 -49.86 111.36
C ASP A 354 -78.59 -48.58 111.98
N GLU A 355 -78.17 -47.38 111.56
CA GLU A 355 -78.83 -46.10 111.90
C GLU A 355 -80.25 -46.02 111.32
N LEU A 356 -80.42 -46.31 110.02
CA LEU A 356 -81.72 -46.28 109.35
C LEU A 356 -82.64 -47.41 109.82
N LYS A 357 -82.09 -48.54 110.27
CA LYS A 357 -82.79 -49.68 110.88
C LYS A 357 -83.17 -49.37 112.31
N MET A 358 -82.30 -48.77 113.12
CA MET A 358 -82.67 -48.24 114.43
C MET A 358 -83.76 -47.17 114.30
N PHE A 359 -83.68 -46.31 113.27
CA PHE A 359 -84.71 -45.34 112.97
C PHE A 359 -86.00 -45.99 112.46
N SER A 360 -85.92 -47.02 111.61
CA SER A 360 -87.09 -47.72 111.07
C SER A 360 -87.73 -48.66 112.08
N GLU A 361 -86.97 -49.35 112.93
CA GLU A 361 -87.48 -50.18 114.03
C GLU A 361 -88.11 -49.31 115.10
N LYS A 362 -87.57 -48.10 115.33
CA LYS A 362 -88.24 -47.12 116.20
C LYS A 362 -89.50 -46.54 115.56
N MET A 363 -89.45 -46.14 114.29
CA MET A 363 -90.65 -45.70 113.54
C MET A 363 -91.70 -46.80 113.39
N GLN A 364 -91.29 -48.06 113.24
CA GLN A 364 -92.17 -49.21 113.14
C GLN A 364 -92.73 -49.57 114.51
N ALA A 365 -91.96 -49.50 115.59
CA ALA A 365 -92.47 -49.65 116.95
C ALA A 365 -93.43 -48.50 117.33
N ASP A 366 -93.14 -47.27 116.92
CA ASP A 366 -94.04 -46.12 117.10
C ASP A 366 -95.30 -46.27 116.23
N LEU A 367 -95.18 -46.78 114.99
CA LEU A 367 -96.33 -47.09 114.11
C LEU A 367 -97.18 -48.24 114.63
N ASP A 368 -96.56 -49.35 115.04
CA ASP A 368 -97.23 -50.54 115.52
C ASP A 368 -97.88 -50.26 116.89
N ALA A 369 -97.23 -49.50 117.78
CA ALA A 369 -97.84 -49.04 119.03
C ALA A 369 -99.03 -48.10 118.78
N MET A 370 -98.91 -47.15 117.84
CA MET A 370 -100.04 -46.30 117.44
C MET A 370 -101.15 -47.10 116.74
N HIS A 371 -100.80 -48.10 115.94
CA HIS A 371 -101.76 -48.97 115.24
C HIS A 371 -102.48 -49.89 116.22
N ASP A 372 -101.78 -50.47 117.20
CA ASP A 372 -102.36 -51.30 118.25
C ASP A 372 -103.21 -50.46 119.22
N GLU A 373 -102.76 -49.29 119.64
CA GLU A 373 -103.59 -48.39 120.47
C GLU A 373 -104.84 -47.93 119.72
N HIS A 374 -104.73 -47.64 118.42
CA HIS A 374 -105.88 -47.31 117.58
C HIS A 374 -106.78 -48.53 117.31
N SER A 375 -106.22 -49.73 117.13
CA SER A 375 -106.95 -50.98 116.91
C SER A 375 -107.70 -51.41 118.17
N ASP A 376 -107.05 -51.43 119.33
CA ASP A 376 -107.69 -51.69 120.62
C ASP A 376 -108.71 -50.59 120.98
N GLY A 377 -108.45 -49.33 120.60
CA GLY A 377 -109.42 -48.25 120.68
C GLY A 377 -110.65 -48.52 119.82
N LEU A 378 -110.44 -48.90 118.55
CA LEU A 378 -111.48 -49.16 117.56
C LEU A 378 -112.30 -50.40 117.90
N VAL A 379 -111.69 -51.49 118.37
CA VAL A 379 -112.37 -52.72 118.79
C VAL A 379 -113.18 -52.49 120.06
N ARG A 380 -112.65 -51.74 121.04
CA ARG A 380 -113.42 -51.35 122.23
C ARG A 380 -114.60 -50.44 121.86
N LEU A 381 -114.40 -49.46 120.97
CA LEU A 381 -115.47 -48.63 120.43
C LEU A 381 -116.50 -49.46 119.66
N GLN A 382 -116.09 -50.40 118.80
CA GLN A 382 -117.00 -51.29 118.06
C GLN A 382 -117.77 -52.26 118.96
N MET A 383 -117.20 -52.75 120.06
CA MET A 383 -117.95 -53.54 121.04
C MET A 383 -118.97 -52.69 121.81
N GLU A 384 -118.59 -51.48 122.25
CA GLU A 384 -119.50 -50.52 122.91
C GLU A 384 -120.64 -50.10 121.98
N HIS A 385 -120.31 -49.66 120.76
CA HIS A 385 -121.29 -49.29 119.75
C HIS A 385 -122.11 -50.49 119.29
N GLY A 386 -121.53 -51.68 119.14
CA GLY A 386 -122.24 -52.89 118.73
C GLY A 386 -123.29 -53.33 119.75
N LYS A 387 -122.97 -53.26 121.06
CA LYS A 387 -123.96 -53.47 122.14
C LYS A 387 -125.11 -52.46 122.07
N LYS A 388 -124.78 -51.18 121.86
CA LYS A 388 -125.78 -50.11 121.68
C LYS A 388 -126.59 -50.28 120.39
N LEU A 389 -125.97 -50.72 119.30
CA LEU A 389 -126.60 -50.94 118.00
C LEU A 389 -127.59 -52.10 118.05
N MET A 390 -127.22 -53.25 118.63
CA MET A 390 -128.17 -54.36 118.83
C MET A 390 -129.39 -53.93 119.66
N GLY A 391 -129.19 -53.11 120.71
CA GLY A 391 -130.27 -52.56 121.51
C GLY A 391 -131.15 -51.54 120.77
N ILE A 392 -130.61 -50.86 119.75
CA ILE A 392 -131.38 -50.00 118.85
C ILE A 392 -132.09 -50.83 117.78
N GLU A 393 -131.42 -51.78 117.11
CA GLU A 393 -132.01 -52.65 116.10
C GLU A 393 -133.17 -53.47 116.65
N HIS A 394 -133.09 -53.99 117.89
CA HIS A 394 -134.22 -54.68 118.51
C HIS A 394 -135.43 -53.77 118.77
N ARG A 395 -135.21 -52.48 119.07
CA ARG A 395 -136.31 -51.49 119.17
C ARG A 395 -136.84 -51.09 117.80
N LEU A 396 -135.95 -50.88 116.84
CA LEU A 396 -136.28 -50.42 115.49
C LEU A 396 -137.02 -51.51 114.70
N ARG A 397 -136.69 -52.80 114.92
CA ARG A 397 -137.44 -53.94 114.36
C ARG A 397 -138.88 -53.99 114.87
N ARG A 398 -139.10 -53.88 116.19
CA ARG A 398 -140.46 -53.76 116.78
C ARG A 398 -141.22 -52.54 116.24
N ALA A 399 -140.55 -51.39 116.14
CA ALA A 399 -141.16 -50.18 115.58
C ALA A 399 -141.57 -50.38 114.12
N ARG A 400 -140.75 -51.09 113.32
CA ARG A 400 -141.05 -51.39 111.92
C ARG A 400 -142.22 -52.37 111.77
N GLU A 401 -142.28 -53.40 112.62
CA GLU A 401 -143.43 -54.31 112.72
C GLU A 401 -144.72 -53.52 113.01
N THR A 402 -144.70 -52.58 113.97
CA THR A 402 -145.87 -51.72 114.23
C THR A 402 -146.21 -50.72 113.11
N ILE A 403 -145.23 -50.27 112.31
CA ILE A 403 -145.49 -49.42 111.14
C ILE A 403 -146.13 -50.25 110.03
N GLU A 404 -145.65 -51.45 109.75
CA GLU A 404 -146.21 -52.34 108.72
C GLU A 404 -147.65 -52.77 109.09
N GLU A 405 -147.97 -52.95 110.37
CA GLU A 405 -149.37 -53.10 110.83
C GLU A 405 -150.23 -51.85 110.59
N LYS A 406 -149.67 -50.64 110.75
CA LYS A 406 -150.40 -49.38 110.54
C LYS A 406 -150.60 -49.05 109.07
N ASP A 407 -149.60 -49.28 108.22
CA ASP A 407 -149.74 -49.15 106.78
C ASP A 407 -150.73 -50.18 106.21
N ALA A 408 -150.78 -51.39 106.76
CA ALA A 408 -151.84 -52.36 106.44
C ALA A 408 -153.25 -51.89 106.86
N GLN A 409 -153.38 -51.17 107.99
CA GLN A 409 -154.64 -50.53 108.39
C GLN A 409 -155.01 -49.36 107.47
N ILE A 410 -154.03 -48.52 107.09
CA ILE A 410 -154.22 -47.39 106.16
C ILE A 410 -154.62 -47.89 104.77
N ALA A 411 -153.98 -48.93 104.24
CA ALA A 411 -154.34 -49.54 102.96
C ALA A 411 -155.78 -50.09 102.96
N ARG A 412 -156.22 -50.73 104.06
CA ARG A 412 -157.63 -51.18 104.20
C ARG A 412 -158.60 -50.00 104.28
N LEU A 413 -158.25 -48.93 104.98
CA LEU A 413 -159.09 -47.73 105.09
C LEU A 413 -159.18 -46.99 103.75
N MET A 414 -158.11 -46.91 102.97
CA MET A 414 -158.14 -46.35 101.61
C MET A 414 -158.92 -47.24 100.63
N GLY A 415 -158.96 -48.56 100.84
CA GLY A 415 -159.82 -49.46 100.05
C GLY A 415 -161.30 -49.41 100.44
N ALA A 416 -161.62 -49.09 101.70
CA ALA A 416 -162.99 -49.02 102.23
C ALA A 416 -163.63 -47.63 102.10
N ALA A 417 -162.83 -46.57 102.15
CA ALA A 417 -163.29 -45.21 101.93
C ALA A 417 -163.44 -44.96 100.42
N SER A 418 -164.66 -45.08 99.91
CA SER A 418 -165.10 -44.51 98.62
C SER A 418 -165.16 -42.98 98.68
N ALA A 419 -164.07 -42.36 99.12
CA ALA A 419 -163.87 -40.93 99.25
C ALA A 419 -162.87 -40.46 98.20
N ASP A 420 -163.20 -39.36 97.53
CA ASP A 420 -162.42 -38.77 96.45
C ASP A 420 -160.98 -38.46 96.92
N THR A 421 -160.01 -39.17 96.33
CA THR A 421 -158.60 -39.21 96.77
C THR A 421 -157.98 -37.81 96.86
N SER A 422 -158.46 -36.87 96.04
CA SER A 422 -158.03 -35.47 96.02
C SER A 422 -158.35 -34.72 97.33
N ILE A 423 -159.56 -34.92 97.87
CA ILE A 423 -160.02 -34.22 99.09
C ILE A 423 -159.27 -34.76 100.32
N ALA A 424 -159.06 -36.08 100.39
CA ALA A 424 -158.29 -36.72 101.46
C ALA A 424 -156.84 -36.21 101.50
N MET A 425 -156.17 -36.12 100.35
CA MET A 425 -154.81 -35.57 100.25
C MET A 425 -154.74 -34.09 100.69
N ALA A 426 -155.68 -33.26 100.26
CA ALA A 426 -155.72 -31.84 100.65
C ALA A 426 -155.95 -31.64 102.16
N MET A 427 -156.76 -32.50 102.78
CA MET A 427 -156.98 -32.47 104.23
C MET A 427 -155.74 -32.94 105.01
N ASN A 428 -155.04 -33.97 104.52
CA ASN A 428 -153.78 -34.45 105.11
C ASN A 428 -152.64 -33.39 105.04
N ALA A 429 -152.49 -32.71 103.90
CA ALA A 429 -151.50 -31.63 103.77
C ALA A 429 -151.76 -30.49 104.78
N LYS A 430 -153.03 -30.24 105.11
CA LYS A 430 -153.44 -29.20 106.08
C LYS A 430 -153.23 -29.64 107.53
N THR A 431 -153.37 -30.92 107.86
CA THR A 431 -153.04 -31.46 109.20
C THR A 431 -151.53 -31.53 109.42
N GLU A 432 -150.73 -31.91 108.42
CA GLU A 432 -149.26 -31.85 108.48
C GLU A 432 -148.76 -30.43 108.75
N ALA A 433 -149.29 -29.42 108.05
CA ALA A 433 -148.92 -28.02 108.26
C ALA A 433 -149.24 -27.52 109.69
N LEU A 434 -150.34 -28.01 110.29
CA LEU A 434 -150.70 -27.74 111.69
C LEU A 434 -149.76 -28.42 112.69
N LEU A 435 -149.40 -29.69 112.45
CA LEU A 435 -148.45 -30.45 113.25
C LEU A 435 -147.05 -29.79 113.23
N ALA A 436 -146.55 -29.41 112.05
CA ALA A 436 -145.29 -28.68 111.90
C ALA A 436 -145.27 -27.35 112.68
N LYS A 437 -146.40 -26.62 112.69
CA LYS A 437 -146.55 -25.37 113.46
C LYS A 437 -146.56 -25.63 114.97
N LYS A 438 -147.19 -26.73 115.44
CA LYS A 438 -147.20 -27.13 116.86
C LYS A 438 -145.83 -27.58 117.35
N ASN A 439 -145.10 -28.37 116.55
CA ASN A 439 -143.73 -28.80 116.89
C ASN A 439 -142.79 -27.59 117.09
N LYS A 440 -142.90 -26.54 116.26
CA LYS A 440 -142.19 -25.27 116.46
C LYS A 440 -142.58 -24.48 117.72
N GLN A 441 -143.77 -24.70 118.29
CA GLN A 441 -144.12 -24.13 119.59
C GLN A 441 -143.49 -24.92 120.75
N ILE A 442 -143.50 -26.26 120.67
CA ILE A 442 -142.87 -27.15 121.66
C ILE A 442 -141.38 -26.87 121.77
N GLU A 443 -140.69 -26.72 120.63
CA GLU A 443 -139.25 -26.47 120.58
C GLU A 443 -138.85 -25.12 121.21
N ARG A 444 -139.69 -24.07 121.08
CA ARG A 444 -139.47 -22.77 121.75
C ARG A 444 -139.66 -22.89 123.26
N ALA A 445 -140.77 -23.48 123.70
CA ALA A 445 -141.08 -23.65 125.12
C ALA A 445 -140.00 -24.49 125.84
N TRP A 446 -139.42 -25.48 125.17
CA TRP A 446 -138.32 -26.29 125.73
C TRP A 446 -137.02 -25.48 125.91
N ASN A 447 -136.69 -24.61 124.95
CA ASN A 447 -135.52 -23.72 125.08
C ASN A 447 -135.71 -22.70 126.21
N ASP A 448 -136.93 -22.17 126.39
CA ASP A 448 -137.26 -21.26 127.50
C ASP A 448 -137.15 -21.97 128.85
N LEU A 449 -137.66 -23.22 128.97
CA LEU A 449 -137.54 -24.04 130.18
C LEU A 449 -136.07 -24.29 130.54
N LYS A 450 -135.24 -24.70 129.57
CA LYS A 450 -133.79 -24.87 129.76
C LYS A 450 -133.14 -23.61 130.33
N ALA A 451 -133.41 -22.45 129.74
CA ALA A 451 -132.83 -21.18 130.17
C ALA A 451 -133.25 -20.74 131.59
N VAL A 452 -134.41 -21.18 132.09
CA VAL A 452 -134.84 -20.97 133.48
C VAL A 452 -134.13 -21.94 134.42
N THR A 453 -134.05 -23.22 134.07
CA THR A 453 -133.41 -24.26 134.88
C THR A 453 -131.91 -24.02 135.05
N ASP A 454 -131.21 -23.59 133.99
CA ASP A 454 -129.79 -23.24 134.05
C ASP A 454 -129.54 -22.10 135.07
N LYS A 455 -130.40 -21.07 135.10
CA LYS A 455 -130.31 -19.97 136.07
C LYS A 455 -130.64 -20.39 137.50
N HIS A 456 -131.59 -21.30 137.69
CA HIS A 456 -131.89 -21.88 139.00
C HIS A 456 -130.67 -22.64 139.55
N ASN A 457 -130.06 -23.49 138.71
CA ASN A 457 -128.89 -24.28 139.06
C ASN A 457 -127.64 -23.42 139.35
N GLU A 458 -127.46 -22.31 138.63
CA GLU A 458 -126.35 -21.37 138.88
C GLU A 458 -126.49 -20.66 140.24
N LEU A 459 -127.72 -20.26 140.60
CA LEU A 459 -128.02 -19.65 141.90
C LEU A 459 -127.75 -20.65 143.05
N CYS A 460 -128.21 -21.90 142.88
CA CYS A 460 -128.01 -23.01 143.79
C CYS A 460 -126.52 -23.26 144.10
N LYS A 461 -125.67 -23.33 143.06
CA LYS A 461 -124.22 -23.51 143.25
C LYS A 461 -123.55 -22.36 144.00
N ARG A 462 -123.96 -21.11 143.75
CA ARG A 462 -123.38 -19.95 144.45
C ARG A 462 -123.71 -19.96 145.93
N PHE A 463 -124.94 -20.31 146.33
CA PHE A 463 -125.29 -20.42 147.74
C PHE A 463 -124.61 -21.62 148.43
N ALA A 464 -124.45 -22.75 147.74
CA ALA A 464 -123.75 -23.92 148.28
C ALA A 464 -122.29 -23.62 148.66
N ALA A 465 -121.57 -22.91 147.79
CA ALA A 465 -120.19 -22.50 148.05
C ALA A 465 -120.07 -21.64 149.33
N THR A 466 -120.94 -20.63 149.48
CA THR A 466 -120.92 -19.74 150.66
C THR A 466 -121.20 -20.45 151.98
N LEU A 467 -121.95 -21.56 151.96
CA LEU A 467 -122.31 -22.32 153.15
C LEU A 467 -121.23 -23.34 153.53
N GLN A 468 -120.57 -23.95 152.54
CA GLN A 468 -119.46 -24.87 152.76
C GLN A 468 -118.27 -24.19 153.47
N ASP A 469 -117.97 -22.93 153.12
CA ASP A 469 -116.93 -22.12 153.77
C ASP A 469 -117.15 -21.93 155.28
N HIS A 470 -118.39 -22.07 155.77
CA HIS A 470 -118.75 -21.90 157.18
C HIS A 470 -118.79 -23.21 157.97
N GLY A 471 -118.52 -24.36 157.33
CA GLY A 471 -118.78 -25.68 157.92
C GLY A 471 -120.27 -25.95 158.17
N ILE A 472 -121.17 -25.08 157.68
CA ILE A 472 -122.60 -25.33 157.65
C ILE A 472 -122.82 -26.32 156.51
N GLN A 473 -122.72 -27.61 156.83
CA GLN A 473 -123.02 -28.68 155.89
C GLN A 473 -124.44 -28.48 155.36
N GLN A 474 -124.56 -28.24 154.06
CA GLN A 474 -125.84 -28.37 153.41
C GLN A 474 -126.10 -29.84 153.08
N HIS A 475 -127.12 -30.37 153.74
CA HIS A 475 -128.06 -31.29 153.11
C HIS A 475 -128.85 -30.54 152.01
N ASP A 476 -128.92 -31.15 150.82
CA ASP A 476 -130.07 -31.26 149.90
C ASP A 476 -130.88 -30.02 149.44
N VAL A 477 -130.68 -28.80 149.96
CA VAL A 477 -131.51 -27.61 149.58
C VAL A 477 -131.32 -27.17 148.12
N PHE A 478 -130.28 -27.68 147.46
CA PHE A 478 -129.84 -27.27 146.14
C PHE A 478 -129.69 -28.47 145.19
N GLU A 479 -130.70 -29.33 145.13
CA GLU A 479 -130.83 -30.31 144.05
C GLU A 479 -130.83 -29.59 142.70
N LEU A 480 -129.75 -29.78 141.96
CA LEU A 480 -129.56 -29.21 140.64
C LEU A 480 -130.46 -29.95 139.66
N VAL A 481 -131.55 -29.31 139.25
CA VAL A 481 -132.54 -29.91 138.34
C VAL A 481 -131.86 -30.21 137.00
N PRO A 482 -131.77 -31.48 136.57
CA PRO A 482 -131.11 -31.83 135.32
C PRO A 482 -131.95 -31.35 134.13
N VAL A 483 -131.31 -30.71 133.16
CA VAL A 483 -131.96 -30.34 131.89
C VAL A 483 -131.78 -31.48 130.89
N ASP A 484 -132.52 -32.56 131.09
CA ASP A 484 -132.59 -33.65 130.12
C ASP A 484 -133.87 -33.59 129.27
N ARG A 485 -133.75 -33.98 128.00
CA ARG A 485 -134.83 -33.90 127.01
C ARG A 485 -135.75 -35.13 127.08
N HIS A 486 -135.30 -36.22 127.70
CA HIS A 486 -135.98 -37.51 127.65
C HIS A 486 -137.02 -37.74 128.76
N GLU A 487 -136.80 -37.30 129.99
CA GLU A 487 -137.70 -37.61 131.13
C GLU A 487 -139.12 -37.02 130.98
N TYR A 488 -139.25 -35.85 130.33
CA TYR A 488 -140.55 -35.18 130.15
C TYR A 488 -141.42 -35.75 129.01
N PHE A 489 -140.94 -36.74 128.25
CA PHE A 489 -141.66 -37.28 127.09
C PHE A 489 -141.86 -38.80 127.07
N GLU A 490 -141.33 -39.56 128.05
CA GLU A 490 -141.62 -41.00 128.22
C GLU A 490 -142.70 -41.28 129.31
N GLY A 491 -143.46 -40.23 129.68
CA GLY A 491 -144.58 -40.29 130.62
C GLY A 491 -145.97 -40.30 129.98
N ALA A 492 -146.15 -40.94 128.82
CA ALA A 492 -147.45 -41.18 128.17
C ALA A 492 -147.40 -42.40 127.22
#